data_AF-A0A1E3PMK9-F1
#
_entry.id   AF-A0A1E3PMK9-F1
#
_cell.length_a   1.000
_cell.length_b   1.000
_cell.length_c   1.000
_cell.angle_alpha   90.00
_cell.angle_beta   90.00
_cell.angle_gamma   90.00
#
_symmetry.space_group_name_H-M   'P 1'
#
loop_
_entity.id
_entity.type
_entity.pdbx_description
1 polymer ?
#
loop_
_entity_poly.entity_id
_entity_poly.type
_entity_poly.pdbx_seq_one_letter_code
_entity_poly.pdbx_strand_id
1 'polypeptide(L)'
;MSSTNCSPPFPTEISIPDESAVYQLLGYGVRTVSFLNFHVYALGIYINKDDILRTKNILSSYQNLEEDLVDFSKDGDIISNLLKAGIRFSIRIVPVRNTDFSHLRDGFVKTILAHPLSKVLGHSEEFGNGLQELKNAFSGRKGSVPKHQILIMDRSNNGVLRFTYYDSKDESKCTKPEELGQVTEPQVSEILFLQYLSGKNPSSESAKNSFLEGLVALAK
;
A
#
# COMPACT_ATOMS: atom_id res chain seq x y z
N MET A 1 -23.57 3.71 11.70
CA MET A 1 -22.76 4.91 11.37
C MET A 1 -21.87 5.22 12.56
N SER A 2 -20.66 4.65 12.61
CA SER A 2 -19.65 5.01 13.62
C SER A 2 -18.62 5.90 12.94
N SER A 3 -18.72 7.19 13.19
CA SER A 3 -17.78 8.20 12.71
C SER A 3 -16.40 7.96 13.32
N THR A 4 -15.51 7.32 12.58
CA THR A 4 -14.09 7.16 12.93
C THR A 4 -13.36 8.50 12.76
N ASN A 5 -13.55 9.41 13.72
CA ASN A 5 -12.87 10.72 13.86
C ASN A 5 -11.35 10.62 14.11
N CYS A 6 -10.69 9.54 13.70
CA CYS A 6 -9.30 9.25 14.10
C CYS A 6 -8.26 9.59 13.02
N SER A 7 -8.66 9.95 11.80
CA SER A 7 -7.76 10.35 10.71
C SER A 7 -8.37 11.47 9.87
N PRO A 8 -7.57 12.38 9.28
CA PRO A 8 -8.06 13.24 8.20
C PRO A 8 -8.74 12.41 7.11
N PRO A 9 -9.79 12.95 6.45
CA PRO A 9 -10.52 12.25 5.41
C PRO A 9 -9.58 11.81 4.28
N PHE A 10 -9.85 10.65 3.71
CA PHE A 10 -9.14 10.20 2.51
C PHE A 10 -9.71 10.93 1.30
N PRO A 11 -8.89 11.72 0.57
CA PRO A 11 -9.36 12.36 -0.65
C PRO A 11 -9.74 11.29 -1.68
N THR A 12 -10.73 11.58 -2.53
CA THR A 12 -11.16 10.69 -3.61
C THR A 12 -10.11 10.57 -4.70
N GLU A 13 -9.25 11.59 -4.84
CA GLU A 13 -8.13 11.59 -5.76
C GLU A 13 -6.87 12.15 -5.10
N ILE A 14 -5.71 11.63 -5.48
CA ILE A 14 -4.40 12.17 -5.12
C ILE A 14 -3.55 12.34 -6.37
N SER A 15 -2.63 13.31 -6.32
CA SER A 15 -1.63 13.51 -7.36
C SER A 15 -0.27 13.13 -6.81
N ILE A 16 0.46 12.31 -7.55
CA ILE A 16 1.85 11.98 -7.24
C ILE A 16 2.74 12.90 -8.09
N PRO A 17 3.44 13.89 -7.49
CA PRO A 17 4.10 14.96 -8.24
C PRO A 17 5.07 14.49 -9.32
N ASP A 18 5.86 13.45 -9.03
CA ASP A 18 6.92 12.97 -9.94
C ASP A 18 6.38 12.23 -11.17
N GLU A 19 5.16 11.70 -11.10
CA GLU A 19 4.54 10.97 -12.22
C GLU A 19 3.56 11.83 -13.03
N SER A 20 3.22 13.03 -12.58
CA SER A 20 2.07 13.81 -13.11
C SER A 20 0.80 12.96 -13.25
N ALA A 21 0.66 11.97 -12.37
CA ALA A 21 -0.38 10.96 -12.43
C ALA A 21 -1.45 11.23 -11.37
N VAL A 22 -2.70 11.03 -11.76
CA VAL A 22 -3.85 11.12 -10.87
C VAL A 22 -4.28 9.72 -10.48
N TYR A 23 -4.40 9.49 -9.18
CA TYR A 23 -4.84 8.23 -8.62
C TYR A 23 -6.20 8.43 -7.97
N GLN A 24 -7.13 7.48 -8.16
CA GLN A 24 -8.45 7.48 -7.53
C GLN A 24 -8.50 6.50 -6.35
N LEU A 25 -9.25 6.84 -5.30
CA LEU A 25 -9.45 6.00 -4.13
C LEU A 25 -10.25 4.74 -4.51
N LEU A 26 -9.72 3.57 -4.18
CA LEU A 26 -10.43 2.29 -4.30
C LEU A 26 -10.93 1.76 -2.96
N GLY A 27 -10.17 2.00 -1.88
CA GLY A 27 -10.56 1.51 -0.57
C GLY A 27 -9.78 2.18 0.54
N TYR A 28 -10.28 2.09 1.76
CA TYR A 28 -9.63 2.69 2.93
C TYR A 28 -9.96 1.90 4.20
N GLY A 29 -9.15 2.13 5.25
CA GLY A 29 -9.39 1.49 6.53
C GLY A 29 -8.39 1.90 7.58
N VAL A 30 -8.31 1.11 8.64
CA VAL A 30 -7.41 1.32 9.79
C VAL A 30 -6.66 0.05 10.14
N ARG A 31 -5.37 0.18 10.43
CA ARG A 31 -4.58 -0.88 11.04
C ARG A 31 -4.72 -0.83 12.56
N THR A 32 -4.98 -1.99 13.16
CA THR A 32 -5.09 -2.16 14.62
C THR A 32 -4.12 -3.21 15.14
N VAL A 33 -3.67 -3.05 16.39
CA VAL A 33 -2.96 -4.12 17.12
C VAL A 33 -3.91 -4.86 18.06
N SER A 34 -3.87 -6.19 18.01
CA SER A 34 -4.92 -7.10 18.52
C SER A 34 -5.07 -7.13 20.04
N PHE A 35 -4.04 -6.78 20.80
CA PHE A 35 -4.08 -6.93 22.27
C PHE A 35 -4.90 -5.84 22.97
N LEU A 36 -5.09 -4.67 22.34
CA LEU A 36 -5.72 -3.48 22.95
C LEU A 36 -6.65 -2.71 21.99
N ASN A 37 -6.94 -3.27 20.81
CA ASN A 37 -7.68 -2.60 19.71
C ASN A 37 -7.17 -1.18 19.40
N PHE A 38 -5.87 -0.94 19.58
CA PHE A 38 -5.30 0.37 19.32
C PHE A 38 -5.08 0.57 17.82
N HIS A 39 -5.63 1.66 17.31
CA HIS A 39 -5.35 2.14 15.96
C HIS A 39 -3.89 2.60 15.85
N VAL A 40 -3.19 2.08 14.85
CA VAL A 40 -1.78 2.39 14.55
C VAL A 40 -1.71 3.49 13.50
N TYR A 41 -2.41 3.29 12.38
CA TYR A 41 -2.57 4.26 11.31
C TYR A 41 -3.86 3.99 10.54
N ALA A 42 -4.37 5.02 9.87
CA ALA A 42 -5.35 4.87 8.81
C ALA A 42 -4.62 4.79 7.47
N LEU A 43 -5.24 4.14 6.48
CA LEU A 43 -4.71 4.08 5.13
C LEU A 43 -5.80 4.18 4.06
N GLY A 44 -5.44 4.77 2.93
CA GLY A 44 -6.19 4.76 1.69
C GLY A 44 -5.40 4.06 0.59
N ILE A 45 -6.07 3.27 -0.23
CA ILE A 45 -5.52 2.51 -1.34
C ILE A 45 -6.08 3.10 -2.62
N TYR A 46 -5.20 3.45 -3.55
CA TYR A 46 -5.53 4.18 -4.75
C TYR A 46 -5.03 3.46 -6.00
N ILE A 47 -5.74 3.60 -7.11
CA ILE A 47 -5.32 3.11 -8.44
C ILE A 47 -5.06 4.28 -9.37
N ASN A 48 -4.04 4.16 -10.20
CA ASN A 48 -3.77 5.13 -11.25
C ASN A 48 -4.94 5.17 -12.26
N LYS A 49 -5.45 6.36 -12.58
CA LYS A 49 -6.63 6.50 -13.44
C LYS A 49 -6.40 5.96 -14.86
N ASP A 50 -5.18 6.02 -15.37
CA ASP A 50 -4.85 5.52 -16.71
C ASP A 50 -4.89 3.98 -16.77
N ASP A 51 -4.76 3.31 -15.62
CA ASP A 51 -4.71 1.85 -15.56
C ASP A 51 -6.11 1.22 -15.40
N ILE A 52 -7.15 2.02 -15.12
CA ILE A 52 -8.53 1.57 -14.85
C ILE A 52 -9.06 0.65 -15.96
N LEU A 53 -8.94 1.07 -17.22
CA LEU A 53 -9.47 0.30 -18.35
C LEU A 53 -8.75 -1.06 -18.46
N ARG A 54 -7.43 -1.06 -18.26
CA ARG A 54 -6.64 -2.28 -18.28
C ARG A 54 -6.99 -3.21 -17.12
N THR A 55 -7.20 -2.66 -15.92
CA THR A 55 -7.69 -3.41 -14.76
C THR A 55 -9.04 -4.04 -15.04
N LYS A 56 -10.02 -3.29 -15.59
CA LYS A 56 -11.33 -3.85 -15.99
C LYS A 56 -11.18 -5.03 -16.96
N ASN A 57 -10.32 -4.88 -17.97
CA ASN A 57 -10.09 -5.96 -18.95
C ASN A 57 -9.49 -7.21 -18.30
N ILE A 58 -8.51 -7.06 -17.41
CA ILE A 58 -7.92 -8.19 -16.68
C ILE A 58 -8.99 -8.87 -15.81
N LEU A 59 -9.75 -8.07 -15.05
CA LEU A 59 -10.78 -8.57 -14.14
C LEU A 59 -11.94 -9.26 -14.88
N SER A 60 -12.25 -8.86 -16.12
CA SER A 60 -13.30 -9.49 -16.94
C SER A 60 -12.99 -10.94 -17.33
N SER A 61 -11.74 -11.39 -17.19
CA SER A 61 -11.37 -12.79 -17.45
C SER A 61 -11.78 -13.76 -16.33
N TYR A 62 -12.17 -13.24 -15.16
CA TYR A 62 -12.60 -14.03 -14.01
C TYR A 62 -14.12 -14.18 -14.02
N GLN A 63 -14.61 -15.42 -14.18
CA GLN A 63 -16.05 -15.71 -14.28
C GLN A 63 -16.82 -15.36 -13.00
N ASN A 64 -16.25 -15.67 -11.83
CA ASN A 64 -16.87 -15.46 -10.52
C ASN A 64 -16.03 -14.50 -9.67
N LEU A 65 -15.66 -13.34 -10.24
CA LEU A 65 -14.73 -12.40 -9.63
C LEU A 65 -15.07 -12.05 -8.17
N GLU A 66 -16.34 -11.75 -7.85
CA GLU A 66 -16.74 -11.39 -6.49
C GLU A 66 -16.46 -12.53 -5.50
N GLU A 67 -16.77 -13.77 -5.89
CA GLU A 67 -16.53 -14.97 -5.06
C GLU A 67 -15.03 -15.25 -4.90
N ASP A 68 -14.27 -15.10 -5.98
CA ASP A 68 -12.82 -15.35 -5.96
C ASP A 68 -12.06 -14.29 -5.14
N LEU A 69 -12.53 -13.03 -5.11
CA LEU A 69 -11.92 -11.97 -4.31
C LEU A 69 -12.20 -12.11 -2.80
N VAL A 70 -13.28 -12.79 -2.39
CA VAL A 70 -13.53 -13.06 -0.97
C VAL A 70 -12.87 -14.36 -0.48
N ASP A 71 -12.45 -15.23 -1.39
CA ASP A 71 -11.68 -16.43 -1.09
C ASP A 71 -10.18 -16.09 -0.93
N PHE A 72 -9.69 -16.14 0.31
CA PHE A 72 -8.29 -15.83 0.64
C PHE A 72 -7.27 -16.79 -0.01
N SER A 73 -7.71 -17.91 -0.57
CA SER A 73 -6.85 -18.82 -1.34
C SER A 73 -6.68 -18.39 -2.80
N LYS A 74 -7.53 -17.47 -3.29
CA LYS A 74 -7.54 -16.99 -4.67
C LYS A 74 -7.28 -15.48 -4.79
N ASP A 75 -7.69 -14.68 -3.80
CA ASP A 75 -7.54 -13.22 -3.83
C ASP A 75 -6.08 -12.81 -4.09
N GLY A 76 -5.13 -13.46 -3.44
CA GLY A 76 -3.70 -13.25 -3.62
C GLY A 76 -3.23 -13.43 -5.07
N ASP A 77 -3.74 -14.43 -5.79
CA ASP A 77 -3.36 -14.69 -7.17
C ASP A 77 -3.93 -13.65 -8.13
N ILE A 78 -5.17 -13.20 -7.89
CA ILE A 78 -5.80 -12.12 -8.67
C ILE A 78 -5.04 -10.81 -8.48
N ILE A 79 -4.76 -10.43 -7.23
CA ILE A 79 -4.03 -9.20 -6.93
C ILE A 79 -2.60 -9.28 -7.46
N SER A 80 -1.93 -10.43 -7.31
CA SER A 80 -0.61 -10.70 -7.89
C SER A 80 -0.60 -10.53 -9.41
N ASN A 81 -1.64 -11.01 -10.11
CA ASN A 81 -1.79 -10.83 -11.55
C ASN A 81 -1.90 -9.34 -11.93
N LEU A 82 -2.68 -8.54 -11.20
CA LEU A 82 -2.76 -7.09 -11.42
C LEU A 82 -1.41 -6.40 -11.21
N LEU A 83 -0.70 -6.73 -10.13
CA LEU A 83 0.62 -6.16 -9.82
C LEU A 83 1.66 -6.52 -10.89
N LYS A 84 1.67 -7.78 -11.36
CA LYS A 84 2.57 -8.27 -12.41
C LYS A 84 2.22 -7.73 -13.79
N ALA A 85 0.94 -7.46 -14.06
CA ALA A 85 0.52 -6.74 -15.26
C ALA A 85 0.99 -5.27 -15.25
N GLY A 86 1.51 -4.77 -14.12
CA GLY A 86 2.00 -3.40 -14.01
C GLY A 86 0.90 -2.38 -13.75
N ILE A 87 -0.23 -2.81 -13.16
CA ILE A 87 -1.23 -1.87 -12.63
C ILE A 87 -0.61 -1.11 -11.47
N ARG A 88 -0.61 0.23 -11.57
CA ARG A 88 -0.05 1.12 -10.56
C ARG A 88 -1.04 1.34 -9.44
N PHE A 89 -0.56 1.10 -8.23
CA PHE A 89 -1.30 1.33 -7.00
C PHE A 89 -0.47 2.19 -6.06
N SER A 90 -1.16 3.01 -5.28
CA SER A 90 -0.56 3.85 -4.25
C SER A 90 -1.26 3.62 -2.92
N ILE A 91 -0.49 3.55 -1.83
CA ILE A 91 -1.02 3.44 -0.47
C ILE A 91 -0.62 4.68 0.32
N ARG A 92 -1.62 5.45 0.74
CA ARG A 92 -1.49 6.64 1.58
C ARG A 92 -1.67 6.25 3.05
N ILE A 93 -0.61 6.27 3.84
CA ILE A 93 -0.61 5.96 5.27
C ILE A 93 -0.63 7.25 6.08
N VAL A 94 -1.51 7.30 7.09
CA VAL A 94 -1.63 8.42 8.04
C VAL A 94 -1.57 7.89 9.47
N PRO A 95 -0.45 8.10 10.20
CA PRO A 95 -0.34 7.69 11.59
C PRO A 95 -1.37 8.41 12.46
N VAL A 96 -2.03 7.68 13.35
CA VAL A 96 -2.96 8.28 14.33
C VAL A 96 -2.29 8.58 15.67
N ARG A 97 -1.01 8.25 15.78
CA ARG A 97 -0.10 8.54 16.89
C ARG A 97 1.27 8.90 16.34
N ASN A 98 2.08 9.57 17.14
CA ASN A 98 3.46 9.83 16.79
C ASN A 98 4.21 8.50 16.67
N THR A 99 4.99 8.35 15.61
CA THR A 99 5.92 7.25 15.38
C THR A 99 7.25 7.84 14.91
N ASP A 100 8.16 7.02 14.38
CA ASP A 100 9.35 7.49 13.69
C ASP A 100 9.66 6.66 12.45
N PHE A 101 10.61 7.13 11.65
CA PHE A 101 11.00 6.49 10.40
C PHE A 101 11.61 5.09 10.62
N SER A 102 12.28 4.85 11.76
CA SER A 102 12.85 3.53 12.07
C SER A 102 11.75 2.52 12.39
N HIS A 103 10.75 2.90 13.18
CA HIS A 103 9.59 2.06 13.47
C HIS A 103 8.79 1.74 12.21
N LEU A 104 8.61 2.70 11.29
CA LEU A 104 7.94 2.44 10.01
C LEU A 104 8.75 1.46 9.14
N ARG A 105 10.05 1.72 8.96
CA ARG A 105 10.98 0.84 8.24
C ARG A 105 10.91 -0.59 8.77
N ASP A 106 11.11 -0.76 10.07
CA ASP A 106 11.17 -2.07 10.72
C ASP A 106 9.80 -2.77 10.63
N GLY A 107 8.71 -2.00 10.72
CA GLY A 107 7.36 -2.48 10.48
C GLY A 107 7.15 -3.04 9.07
N PHE A 108 7.61 -2.34 8.03
CA PHE A 108 7.51 -2.81 6.64
C PHE A 108 8.40 -4.02 6.39
N VAL A 109 9.67 -4.00 6.83
CA VAL A 109 10.59 -5.14 6.71
C VAL A 109 10.01 -6.37 7.40
N LYS A 110 9.51 -6.23 8.63
CA LYS A 110 8.86 -7.33 9.37
C LYS A 110 7.63 -7.86 8.62
N THR A 111 6.85 -6.96 8.03
CA THR A 111 5.66 -7.32 7.26
C THR A 111 6.02 -8.18 6.05
N ILE A 112 7.04 -7.76 5.27
CA ILE A 112 7.54 -8.53 4.12
C ILE A 112 8.08 -9.89 4.56
N LEU A 113 8.92 -9.93 5.60
CA LEU A 113 9.53 -11.17 6.09
C LEU A 113 8.49 -12.15 6.65
N ALA A 114 7.35 -11.68 7.15
CA ALA A 114 6.28 -12.54 7.66
C ALA A 114 5.45 -13.21 6.54
N HIS A 115 5.49 -12.69 5.31
CA HIS A 115 4.71 -13.23 4.21
C HIS A 115 5.27 -14.58 3.74
N PRO A 116 4.45 -15.61 3.43
CA PRO A 116 4.93 -16.92 3.01
C PRO A 116 5.88 -16.91 1.80
N LEU A 117 5.65 -16.01 0.83
CA LEU A 117 6.51 -15.87 -0.35
C LEU A 117 7.95 -15.43 0.00
N SER A 118 8.16 -14.77 1.15
CA SER A 118 9.51 -14.39 1.59
C SER A 118 10.39 -15.62 1.87
N LYS A 119 9.79 -16.76 2.24
CA LYS A 119 10.51 -18.02 2.49
C LYS A 119 11.02 -18.65 1.20
N VAL A 120 10.30 -18.45 0.11
CA VAL A 120 10.68 -18.94 -1.22
C VAL A 120 11.72 -18.01 -1.85
N LEU A 121 11.49 -16.71 -1.76
CA LEU A 121 12.36 -15.68 -2.37
C LEU A 121 13.57 -15.31 -1.52
N GLY A 122 13.57 -15.66 -0.23
CA GLY A 122 14.60 -15.27 0.74
C GLY A 122 16.02 -15.78 0.43
N HIS A 123 16.15 -16.71 -0.51
CA HIS A 123 17.44 -17.22 -0.99
C HIS A 123 17.97 -16.48 -2.23
N SER A 124 17.17 -15.60 -2.84
CA SER A 124 17.56 -14.80 -4.00
C SER A 124 18.37 -13.57 -3.57
N GLU A 125 19.39 -13.23 -4.35
CA GLU A 125 20.21 -12.03 -4.15
C GLU A 125 19.38 -10.77 -4.38
N GLU A 126 18.52 -10.77 -5.39
CA GLU A 126 17.59 -9.69 -5.73
C GLU A 126 16.66 -9.37 -4.56
N PHE A 127 16.08 -10.38 -3.91
CA PHE A 127 15.24 -10.16 -2.74
C PHE A 127 16.02 -9.57 -1.57
N GLY A 128 17.26 -10.04 -1.35
CA GLY A 128 18.17 -9.47 -0.36
C GLY A 128 18.51 -8.00 -0.63
N ASN A 129 18.79 -7.66 -1.89
CA ASN A 129 19.07 -6.31 -2.35
C ASN A 129 17.86 -5.39 -2.14
N GLY A 130 16.66 -5.82 -2.53
CA GLY A 130 15.44 -5.05 -2.34
C GLY A 130 15.10 -4.78 -0.86
N LEU A 131 15.36 -5.75 0.03
CA LEU A 131 15.23 -5.53 1.47
C LEU A 131 16.25 -4.52 2.01
N GLN A 132 17.46 -4.49 1.44
CA GLN A 132 18.47 -3.51 1.81
C GLN A 132 18.13 -2.11 1.28
N GLU A 133 17.62 -2.00 0.05
CA GLU A 133 17.07 -0.76 -0.51
C GLU A 133 15.96 -0.21 0.38
N LEU A 134 15.02 -1.06 0.81
CA LEU A 134 13.94 -0.66 1.72
C LEU A 134 14.48 -0.11 3.03
N LYS A 135 15.50 -0.75 3.61
CA LYS A 135 16.14 -0.23 4.83
C LYS A 135 16.79 1.12 4.58
N ASN A 136 17.53 1.23 3.47
CA ASN A 136 18.26 2.43 3.09
C ASN A 136 17.35 3.63 2.82
N ALA A 137 16.16 3.41 2.24
CA ALA A 137 15.16 4.45 2.02
C ALA A 137 14.78 5.19 3.31
N PHE A 138 14.89 4.55 4.48
CA PHE A 138 14.60 5.19 5.77
C PHE A 138 15.85 5.52 6.58
N SER A 139 17.04 5.08 6.15
CA SER A 139 18.30 5.26 6.90
C SER A 139 18.84 6.70 6.87
N GLY A 140 18.56 7.46 5.81
CA GLY A 140 19.00 8.85 5.66
C GLY A 140 18.28 9.83 6.57
N ARG A 141 17.16 9.41 7.18
CA ARG A 141 16.29 10.29 7.97
C ARG A 141 16.21 9.87 9.42
N LYS A 142 16.69 10.75 10.30
CA LYS A 142 16.48 10.66 11.74
C LYS A 142 15.30 11.54 12.12
N GLY A 143 14.45 11.08 13.02
CA GLY A 143 13.37 11.90 13.58
C GLY A 143 12.03 11.20 13.60
N SER A 144 11.05 11.89 14.17
CA SER A 144 9.68 11.41 14.31
C SER A 144 8.86 11.62 13.05
N VAL A 145 7.84 10.78 12.89
CA VAL A 145 6.67 11.00 12.03
C VAL A 145 5.49 11.31 12.94
N PRO A 146 5.22 12.60 13.22
CA PRO A 146 4.04 13.04 13.93
C PRO A 146 2.72 12.47 13.41
N LYS A 147 1.74 12.37 14.31
CA LYS A 147 0.37 12.01 13.94
C LYS A 147 -0.18 12.93 12.82
N HIS A 148 -0.98 12.34 11.95
CA HIS A 148 -1.67 12.99 10.82
C HIS A 148 -0.78 13.47 9.68
N GLN A 149 0.54 13.29 9.73
CA GLN A 149 1.38 13.44 8.54
C GLN A 149 1.23 12.23 7.63
N ILE A 150 1.69 12.38 6.39
CA ILE A 150 1.37 11.42 5.34
C ILE A 150 2.65 10.74 4.87
N LEU A 151 2.60 9.42 4.76
CA LEU A 151 3.56 8.62 4.01
C LEU A 151 2.83 7.99 2.82
N ILE A 152 3.33 8.21 1.62
CA ILE A 152 2.83 7.56 0.42
C ILE A 152 3.82 6.48 -0.02
N MET A 153 3.28 5.28 -0.27
CA MET A 153 3.96 4.16 -0.91
C MET A 153 3.41 4.04 -2.33
N ASP A 154 4.19 4.46 -3.32
CA ASP A 154 3.78 4.53 -4.72
C ASP A 154 4.47 3.43 -5.52
N ARG A 155 3.69 2.52 -6.12
CA ARG A 155 4.22 1.40 -6.90
C ARG A 155 4.01 1.66 -8.39
N SER A 156 5.11 1.81 -9.11
CA SER A 156 5.12 2.03 -10.56
C SER A 156 4.74 0.76 -11.35
N ASN A 157 4.59 0.92 -12.66
CA ASN A 157 4.21 -0.16 -13.58
C ASN A 157 5.26 -1.28 -13.71
N ASN A 158 6.53 -1.00 -13.45
CA ASN A 158 7.62 -1.97 -13.49
C ASN A 158 7.94 -2.57 -12.10
N GLY A 159 7.23 -2.16 -11.05
CA GLY A 159 7.42 -2.69 -9.71
C GLY A 159 8.37 -1.96 -8.80
N VAL A 160 8.93 -0.84 -9.26
CA VAL A 160 9.64 0.08 -8.38
C VAL A 160 8.66 0.66 -7.36
N LEU A 161 9.05 0.63 -6.09
CA LEU A 161 8.29 1.19 -4.99
C LEU A 161 9.00 2.42 -4.45
N ARG A 162 8.36 3.58 -4.51
CA ARG A 162 8.85 4.83 -3.92
C ARG A 162 8.14 5.18 -2.63
N PHE A 163 8.89 5.75 -1.70
CA PHE A 163 8.38 6.26 -0.43
C PHE A 163 8.51 7.78 -0.40
N THR A 164 7.39 8.48 -0.25
CA THR A 164 7.38 9.94 -0.16
C THR A 164 6.69 10.36 1.12
N TYR A 165 7.37 11.17 1.92
CA TYR A 165 6.84 11.73 3.14
C TYR A 165 6.39 13.17 2.93
N TYR A 166 5.24 13.51 3.49
CA TYR A 166 4.67 14.83 3.48
C TYR A 166 4.52 15.31 4.92
N ASP A 167 5.25 16.36 5.28
CA ASP A 167 5.05 17.08 6.54
C ASP A 167 3.80 17.97 6.44
N SER A 168 2.65 17.33 6.24
CA SER A 168 1.36 17.97 6.11
C SER A 168 0.25 16.96 6.37
N LYS A 169 -0.92 17.45 6.78
CA LYS A 169 -2.15 16.65 6.89
C LYS A 169 -2.88 16.49 5.56
N ASP A 170 -2.40 17.20 4.55
CA ASP A 170 -2.94 17.30 3.20
C ASP A 170 -1.75 17.43 2.25
N GLU A 171 -1.51 16.39 1.47
CA GLU A 171 -0.42 16.26 0.51
C GLU A 171 -0.41 17.42 -0.50
N SER A 172 -1.58 17.94 -0.88
CA SER A 172 -1.71 19.07 -1.82
C SER A 172 -1.20 20.39 -1.23
N LYS A 173 -1.13 20.49 0.10
CA LYS A 173 -0.63 21.66 0.83
C LYS A 173 0.85 21.53 1.22
N CYS A 174 1.47 20.39 0.98
CA CYS A 174 2.88 20.20 1.28
C CYS A 174 3.73 20.91 0.23
N THR A 175 4.50 21.91 0.65
CA THR A 175 5.35 22.69 -0.26
C THR A 175 6.63 21.97 -0.66
N LYS A 176 7.06 20.99 0.13
CA LYS A 176 8.28 20.23 -0.10
C LYS A 176 8.09 18.78 0.37
N PRO A 177 7.41 17.93 -0.41
CA PRO A 177 7.43 16.50 -0.15
C PRO A 177 8.86 15.98 -0.21
N GLU A 178 9.17 15.01 0.63
CA GLU A 178 10.50 14.43 0.76
C GLU A 178 10.45 12.98 0.29
N GLU A 179 11.12 12.68 -0.82
CA GLU A 179 11.40 11.30 -1.21
C GLU A 179 12.38 10.70 -0.19
N LEU A 180 11.97 9.60 0.43
CA LEU A 180 12.78 8.85 1.39
C LEU A 180 13.73 7.89 0.64
N GLY A 181 13.21 7.27 -0.42
CA GLY A 181 13.97 6.42 -1.34
C GLY A 181 13.05 5.45 -2.08
N GLN A 182 13.68 4.50 -2.78
CA GLN A 182 12.98 3.53 -3.60
C GLN A 182 13.51 2.11 -3.42
N VAL A 183 12.66 1.14 -3.72
CA VAL A 183 13.01 -0.28 -3.87
C VAL A 183 12.79 -0.63 -5.33
N THR A 184 13.86 -1.00 -6.02
CA THR A 184 13.83 -1.31 -7.45
C THR A 184 13.41 -2.73 -7.73
N GLU A 185 13.57 -3.62 -6.74
CA GLU A 185 13.27 -5.04 -6.86
C GLU A 185 11.76 -5.34 -6.72
N PRO A 186 11.07 -5.76 -7.80
CA PRO A 186 9.60 -5.86 -7.83
C PRO A 186 9.01 -6.88 -6.86
N GLN A 187 9.79 -7.89 -6.48
CA GLN A 187 9.36 -8.95 -5.56
C GLN A 187 9.06 -8.39 -4.15
N VAL A 188 9.85 -7.41 -3.71
CA VAL A 188 9.67 -6.78 -2.39
C VAL A 188 8.41 -5.91 -2.38
N SER A 189 8.18 -5.15 -3.45
CA SER A 189 6.97 -4.34 -3.58
C SER A 189 5.72 -5.19 -3.75
N GLU A 190 5.80 -6.28 -4.52
CA GLU A 190 4.71 -7.25 -4.69
C GLU A 190 4.29 -7.84 -3.35
N ILE A 191 5.23 -8.37 -2.55
CA ILE A 191 4.92 -8.93 -1.23
C ILE A 191 4.31 -7.88 -0.30
N LEU A 192 4.89 -6.67 -0.26
CA LEU A 192 4.38 -5.62 0.61
C LEU A 192 2.93 -5.26 0.26
N PHE A 193 2.62 -5.11 -1.03
CA PHE A 193 1.26 -4.82 -1.50
C PHE A 193 0.31 -5.99 -1.25
N LEU A 194 0.72 -7.23 -1.53
CA LEU A 194 -0.10 -8.40 -1.22
C LEU A 194 -0.52 -8.45 0.25
N GLN A 195 0.36 -8.05 1.17
CA GLN A 195 0.00 -7.99 2.59
C GLN A 195 -1.06 -6.92 2.89
N TYR A 196 -1.18 -5.85 2.11
CA TYR A 196 -2.26 -4.86 2.30
C TYR A 196 -3.55 -5.26 1.60
N LEU A 197 -3.44 -5.94 0.46
CA LEU A 197 -4.51 -6.07 -0.51
C LEU A 197 -5.15 -7.46 -0.59
N SER A 198 -4.56 -8.48 0.03
CA SER A 198 -5.00 -9.87 -0.12
C SER A 198 -4.71 -10.75 1.10
N GLY A 199 -5.15 -12.00 1.04
CA GLY A 199 -4.75 -13.06 1.97
C GLY A 199 -5.51 -13.05 3.29
N LYS A 200 -5.20 -14.06 4.11
CA LYS A 200 -5.89 -14.31 5.39
C LYS A 200 -5.47 -13.37 6.51
N ASN A 201 -4.21 -12.92 6.53
CA ASN A 201 -3.66 -12.10 7.61
C ASN A 201 -3.13 -10.76 7.09
N PRO A 202 -3.98 -9.91 6.46
CA PRO A 202 -3.53 -8.65 5.90
C PRO A 202 -3.05 -7.68 6.98
N SER A 203 -2.27 -6.68 6.59
CA SER A 203 -1.86 -5.59 7.49
C SER A 203 -3.05 -4.76 8.00
N SER A 204 -4.17 -4.77 7.29
CA SER A 204 -5.44 -4.14 7.68
C SER A 204 -6.61 -4.86 7.01
N GLU A 205 -7.39 -5.61 7.79
CA GLU A 205 -8.59 -6.30 7.27
C GLU A 205 -9.62 -5.31 6.72
N SER A 206 -9.86 -4.20 7.44
CA SER A 206 -10.81 -3.18 7.01
C SER A 206 -10.43 -2.54 5.67
N ALA A 207 -9.15 -2.24 5.47
CA ALA A 207 -8.67 -1.66 4.22
C ALA A 207 -8.70 -2.69 3.08
N LYS A 208 -8.34 -3.95 3.36
CA LYS A 208 -8.45 -5.04 2.38
C LYS A 208 -9.89 -5.17 1.87
N ASN A 209 -10.85 -5.32 2.78
CA ASN A 209 -12.25 -5.54 2.40
C ASN A 209 -12.80 -4.36 1.60
N SER A 210 -12.55 -3.13 2.06
CA SER A 210 -12.95 -1.92 1.31
C SER A 210 -12.31 -1.85 -0.08
N PHE A 211 -11.05 -2.25 -0.21
CA PHE A 211 -10.37 -2.29 -1.51
C PHE A 211 -10.96 -3.35 -2.46
N LEU A 212 -11.27 -4.55 -1.95
CA LEU A 212 -11.88 -5.61 -2.74
C LEU A 212 -13.27 -5.22 -3.23
N GLU A 213 -14.09 -4.60 -2.38
CA GLU A 213 -15.37 -3.99 -2.78
C GLU A 213 -15.18 -2.93 -3.87
N GLY A 214 -14.15 -2.09 -3.73
CA GLY A 214 -13.76 -1.10 -4.73
C GLY A 214 -13.36 -1.72 -6.07
N LEU A 215 -12.61 -2.83 -6.07
CA LEU A 215 -12.25 -3.57 -7.29
C LEU A 215 -13.48 -4.18 -7.98
N VAL A 216 -14.39 -4.75 -7.20
CA VAL A 216 -15.66 -5.28 -7.72
C VAL A 216 -16.48 -4.17 -8.37
N ALA A 217 -16.61 -3.02 -7.71
CA ALA A 217 -17.32 -1.87 -8.25
C ALA A 217 -16.63 -1.32 -9.52
N LEU A 218 -15.29 -1.37 -9.56
CA LEU A 218 -14.52 -0.95 -10.72
C LEU A 218 -14.71 -1.89 -11.92
N ALA A 219 -14.87 -3.20 -11.67
CA ALA A 219 -15.03 -4.21 -12.73
C ALA A 219 -16.40 -4.18 -13.41
N LYS A 220 -17.42 -3.62 -12.75
CA LYS A 220 -18.75 -3.34 -13.31
C LYS A 220 -18.72 -2.17 -14.29
#